data_AF-A0A7V9GJT7-F1
#
_entry.id   AF-A0A7V9GJT7-F1
#
_cell.length_a   1.000
_cell.length_b   1.000
_cell.length_c   1.000
_cell.angle_alpha   90.00
_cell.angle_beta   90.00
_cell.angle_gamma   90.00
#
_symmetry.space_group_name_H-M   'P 1'
#
loop_
_entity.id
_entity.type
_entity.pdbx_description
1 polymer ?
#
loop_
_entity_poly.entity_id
_entity_poly.type
_entity_poly.pdbx_seq_one_letter_code
_entity_poly.pdbx_strand_id
1 'polypeptide(L)'
;MVNNLKDIISHLMAFIEDDYTELGVIANKVQEENPKLSFVELIEATKEVVQELVDKNNAFVLNEGTQETMNLSVKEVLQLVEERFKTFGKIPNIGDGIWFTVKY
;
A
#
# COMPACT_ATOMS: atom_id res chain seq x y z
N MET A 1 -0.17 -11.88 -10.40
CA MET A 1 1.29 -11.72 -10.58
C MET A 1 1.50 -10.30 -11.04
N VAL A 2 2.02 -9.46 -10.15
CA VAL A 2 2.32 -8.06 -10.41
C VAL A 2 3.58 -7.98 -11.28
N ASN A 3 3.52 -7.27 -12.40
CA ASN A 3 4.74 -6.99 -13.17
C ASN A 3 5.61 -6.01 -12.39
N ASN A 4 6.94 -6.19 -12.48
CA ASN A 4 7.93 -5.31 -11.88
C ASN A 4 7.82 -5.16 -10.34
N LEU A 5 7.31 -6.20 -9.64
CA LEU A 5 7.15 -6.17 -8.18
C LEU A 5 8.40 -5.67 -7.44
N LYS A 6 9.59 -6.15 -7.81
CA LYS A 6 10.85 -5.74 -7.18
C LYS A 6 11.11 -4.23 -7.31
N ASP A 7 10.85 -3.67 -8.48
CA ASP A 7 11.09 -2.24 -8.76
C ASP A 7 10.03 -1.38 -8.07
N ILE A 8 8.77 -1.84 -8.03
CA ILE A 8 7.70 -1.20 -7.26
C ILE A 8 8.08 -1.13 -5.77
N ILE A 9 8.52 -2.24 -5.18
CA ILE A 9 8.94 -2.29 -3.77
C ILE A 9 10.12 -1.37 -3.54
N SER A 10 11.15 -1.42 -4.38
CA SER A 10 12.32 -0.54 -4.25
C SER A 10 11.95 0.94 -4.32
N HIS A 11 11.02 1.31 -5.20
CA HIS A 11 10.54 2.68 -5.34
C HIS A 11 9.78 3.12 -4.09
N LEU A 12 8.85 2.29 -3.59
CA LEU A 12 8.02 2.62 -2.44
C LEU A 12 8.82 2.67 -1.14
N MET A 13 9.78 1.77 -0.95
CA MET A 13 10.67 1.78 0.22
C MET A 13 11.47 3.08 0.31
N ALA A 14 11.90 3.66 -0.82
CA ALA A 14 12.59 4.95 -0.81
C ALA A 14 11.74 6.09 -0.23
N PHE A 15 10.41 6.06 -0.35
CA PHE A 15 9.52 7.03 0.30
C PHE A 15 9.26 6.67 1.77
N ILE A 16 9.02 5.38 2.05
CA ILE A 16 8.72 4.89 3.39
C ILE A 16 9.90 5.13 4.35
N GLU A 17 11.13 4.97 3.88
CA GLU A 17 12.35 5.17 4.66
C GLU A 17 12.70 6.65 4.90
N ASP A 18 12.21 7.56 4.05
CA ASP A 18 12.43 9.00 4.20
C ASP A 18 11.39 9.64 5.13
N ASP A 19 10.11 9.22 5.03
CA ASP A 19 9.02 9.73 5.88
C ASP A 19 7.85 8.71 5.99
N TYR A 20 6.95 8.76 5.01
CA TYR A 20 5.79 7.88 4.87
C TYR A 20 5.40 7.74 3.41
N THR A 21 4.64 6.70 3.07
CA THR A 21 3.91 6.62 1.80
C THR A 21 2.44 6.31 2.03
N GLU A 22 1.59 6.71 1.11
CA GLU A 22 0.15 6.46 1.18
C GLU A 22 -0.27 5.29 0.30
N LEU A 23 -1.39 4.63 0.64
CA LEU A 23 -1.99 3.60 -0.20
C LEU A 23 -2.26 4.10 -1.62
N GLY A 24 -2.69 5.35 -1.78
CA GLY A 24 -2.91 5.96 -3.10
C GLY A 24 -1.63 5.99 -3.95
N VAL A 25 -0.47 6.26 -3.35
CA VAL A 25 0.84 6.23 -4.04
C VAL A 25 1.17 4.80 -4.47
N ILE A 26 1.00 3.83 -3.57
CA ILE A 26 1.22 2.40 -3.86
C ILE A 26 0.33 1.96 -5.03
N ALA A 27 -0.97 2.23 -4.94
CA ALA A 27 -1.96 1.83 -5.95
C ALA A 27 -1.68 2.46 -7.32
N ASN A 28 -1.31 3.74 -7.35
CA ASN A 28 -0.93 4.43 -8.58
C ASN A 28 0.33 3.81 -9.19
N LYS A 29 1.36 3.53 -8.37
CA LYS A 29 2.58 2.89 -8.88
C LYS A 29 2.31 1.50 -9.45
N VAL A 30 1.44 0.72 -8.81
CA VAL A 30 0.99 -0.57 -9.35
C VAL A 30 0.28 -0.39 -10.69
N GLN A 31 -0.63 0.59 -10.81
CA GLN A 31 -1.33 0.85 -12.07
C GLN A 31 -0.40 1.34 -13.18
N GLU A 32 0.58 2.20 -12.87
CA GLU A 32 1.59 2.68 -13.82
C GLU A 32 2.37 1.53 -14.45
N GLU A 33 2.82 0.58 -13.62
CA GLU A 33 3.58 -0.60 -14.06
C GLU A 33 2.66 -1.68 -14.68
N ASN A 34 1.35 -1.62 -14.43
CA ASN A 34 0.37 -2.61 -14.86
C ASN A 34 -0.91 -1.95 -15.43
N PRO A 35 -0.82 -1.17 -16.54
CA PRO A 35 -1.90 -0.29 -17.00
C PRO A 35 -3.12 -1.03 -17.56
N LYS A 36 -3.04 -2.35 -17.74
CA LYS A 36 -4.11 -3.18 -18.30
C LYS A 36 -4.96 -3.88 -17.24
N LEU A 37 -4.63 -3.75 -15.95
CA LEU A 37 -5.41 -4.37 -14.89
C LEU A 37 -6.79 -3.71 -14.79
N SER A 38 -7.82 -4.53 -14.65
CA SER A 38 -9.13 -4.09 -14.20
C SER A 38 -9.05 -3.59 -12.76
N PHE A 39 -10.11 -2.90 -12.30
CA PHE A 39 -10.16 -2.41 -10.92
C PHE A 39 -10.03 -3.53 -9.89
N VAL A 40 -10.67 -4.68 -10.11
CA VAL A 40 -10.57 -5.85 -9.21
C VAL A 40 -9.15 -6.40 -9.19
N GLU A 41 -8.53 -6.55 -10.36
CA GLU A 41 -7.15 -7.04 -10.45
C GLU A 41 -6.14 -6.06 -9.83
N LEU A 42 -6.40 -4.75 -9.93
CA LEU A 42 -5.58 -3.73 -9.30
C LEU A 42 -5.63 -3.81 -7.77
N ILE A 43 -6.80 -4.12 -7.18
CA ILE A 43 -6.92 -4.34 -5.74
C ILE A 43 -6.07 -5.53 -5.31
N GLU A 44 -6.16 -6.65 -6.02
CA GLU A 44 -5.36 -7.85 -5.72
C GLU A 44 -3.85 -7.59 -5.89
N ALA A 45 -3.47 -6.89 -6.96
CA ALA A 45 -2.08 -6.50 -7.21
C ALA A 45 -1.54 -5.56 -6.12
N THR A 46 -2.35 -4.60 -5.68
CA THR A 46 -1.97 -3.68 -4.59
C THR A 46 -1.82 -4.44 -3.28
N LYS A 47 -2.69 -5.41 -2.98
CA LYS A 47 -2.53 -6.29 -1.82
C LYS A 47 -1.26 -7.12 -1.87
N GLU A 48 -0.88 -7.65 -3.04
CA GLU A 48 0.39 -8.39 -3.24
C GLU A 48 1.60 -7.50 -2.89
N VAL A 49 1.61 -6.24 -3.33
CA VAL A 49 2.66 -5.26 -2.99
C VAL A 49 2.66 -4.91 -1.50
N VAL A 50 1.49 -4.61 -0.92
CA VAL A 50 1.36 -4.27 0.50
C VAL A 50 1.79 -5.44 1.38
N GLN A 51 1.43 -6.66 1.00
CA GLN A 51 1.88 -7.85 1.71
C GLN A 51 3.41 -7.91 1.73
N GLU A 52 4.08 -7.74 0.58
CA GLU A 52 5.54 -7.75 0.49
C GLU A 52 6.18 -6.63 1.35
N LEU A 53 5.59 -5.43 1.36
CA LEU A 53 6.05 -4.32 2.19
C LEU A 53 5.99 -4.66 3.69
N VAL A 54 4.86 -5.22 4.15
CA VAL A 54 4.64 -5.50 5.58
C VAL A 54 5.36 -6.77 6.03
N ASP A 55 5.25 -7.87 5.29
CA ASP A 55 5.82 -9.18 5.68
C ASP A 55 7.35 -9.20 5.56
N LYS A 56 7.92 -8.54 4.55
CA LYS A 56 9.35 -8.70 4.21
C LYS A 56 10.18 -7.43 4.35
N ASN A 57 9.55 -6.26 4.32
CA ASN A 57 10.28 -4.98 4.34
C ASN A 57 9.94 -4.12 5.57
N ASN A 58 9.32 -4.70 6.60
CA ASN A 58 9.02 -4.06 7.88
C ASN A 58 8.23 -2.74 7.76
N ALA A 59 7.34 -2.63 6.76
CA ALA A 59 6.42 -1.51 6.69
C ALA A 59 5.26 -1.69 7.68
N PHE A 60 4.87 -0.62 8.36
CA PHE A 60 3.77 -0.59 9.32
C PHE A 60 2.74 0.45 8.91
N VAL A 61 1.46 0.17 9.18
CA VAL A 61 0.40 1.16 9.01
C VAL A 61 0.46 2.19 10.13
N LEU A 62 0.32 3.47 9.80
CA LEU A 62 0.22 4.57 10.76
C LEU A 62 -1.24 4.84 11.12
N ASN A 63 -1.47 5.16 12.40
CA ASN A 63 -2.69 5.79 12.84
C ASN A 63 -2.61 7.29 12.55
N GLU A 64 -3.46 7.79 11.64
CA GLU A 64 -3.46 9.21 11.23
C GLU A 64 -3.69 10.19 12.38
N GLY A 65 -4.45 9.79 13.40
CA GLY A 65 -4.77 10.66 14.54
C GLY A 65 -3.64 10.79 15.57
N THR A 66 -2.82 9.74 15.72
CA THR A 66 -1.73 9.71 16.72
C THR A 66 -0.34 9.76 16.11
N GLN A 67 -0.22 9.55 14.80
CA GLN A 67 1.04 9.34 14.08
C GLN A 67 1.89 8.18 14.63
N GLU A 68 1.26 7.25 15.36
CA GLU A 68 1.92 6.05 15.87
C GLU A 68 1.66 4.85 14.96
N THR A 69 2.61 3.92 14.92
CA THR A 69 2.45 2.65 14.19
C THR A 69 1.35 1.79 14.82
N MET A 70 0.45 1.29 14.00
CA MET A 70 -0.58 0.33 14.41
C MET A 70 0.00 -1.07 14.49
N ASN A 71 -0.33 -1.80 15.56
CA ASN A 71 0.03 -3.21 15.70
C ASN A 71 -1.01 -4.10 15.02
N LEU A 72 -0.97 -4.15 13.69
CA LEU A 72 -1.86 -4.97 12.86
C LEU A 72 -1.10 -6.18 12.33
N SER A 73 -1.77 -7.34 12.28
CA SER A 73 -1.30 -8.46 11.48
C SER A 73 -1.40 -8.15 9.99
N VAL A 74 -0.62 -8.83 9.16
CA VAL A 74 -0.64 -8.64 7.70
C VAL A 74 -2.04 -8.87 7.14
N LYS A 75 -2.76 -9.87 7.65
CA LYS A 75 -4.15 -10.14 7.26
C LYS A 75 -5.07 -8.93 7.53
N GLU A 76 -4.92 -8.28 8.68
CA GLU A 76 -5.70 -7.08 9.03
C GLU A 76 -5.33 -5.90 8.13
N VAL A 77 -4.05 -5.73 7.80
CA VAL A 77 -3.60 -4.70 6.85
C VAL A 77 -4.21 -4.93 5.46
N LEU A 78 -4.16 -6.16 4.94
CA LEU A 78 -4.73 -6.48 3.63
C LEU A 78 -6.25 -6.30 3.60
N GLN A 79 -6.93 -6.64 4.69
CA GLN A 79 -8.37 -6.38 4.83
C GLN A 79 -8.66 -4.88 4.82
N LEU A 80 -7.89 -4.08 5.55
CA LEU A 80 -8.03 -2.62 5.58
C LEU A 80 -7.84 -1.99 4.19
N VAL A 81 -6.85 -2.47 3.42
CA VAL A 81 -6.63 -2.05 2.04
C VAL A 81 -7.85 -2.37 1.17
N GLU A 82 -8.34 -3.60 1.21
CA GLU A 82 -9.50 -4.02 0.42
C GLU A 82 -10.76 -3.23 0.76
N GLU A 83 -11.03 -3.02 2.04
CA GLU A 83 -12.13 -2.19 2.53
C GLU A 83 -12.02 -0.77 1.99
N ARG A 84 -10.83 -0.17 2.01
CA ARG A 84 -10.60 1.19 1.50
C ARG A 84 -10.92 1.32 0.01
N PHE A 85 -10.44 0.39 -0.81
CA PHE A 85 -10.77 0.37 -2.24
C PHE A 85 -12.28 0.19 -2.49
N LYS A 86 -12.93 -0.71 -1.74
CA LYS A 86 -14.38 -0.95 -1.87
C LYS A 86 -15.21 0.25 -1.45
N THR A 87 -14.83 0.94 -0.37
CA THR A 87 -15.52 2.15 0.10
C THR A 87 -15.49 3.26 -0.94
N PHE A 88 -14.37 3.46 -1.62
CA PHE A 88 -14.28 4.49 -2.65
C PHE A 88 -14.85 4.06 -4.01
N GLY A 89 -14.82 2.77 -4.33
CA GLY A 89 -15.23 2.27 -5.66
C GLY A 89 -14.32 2.77 -6.80
N LYS A 90 -13.13 3.27 -6.46
CA LYS A 90 -12.09 3.79 -7.36
C LYS A 90 -10.73 3.65 -6.68
N ILE A 91 -9.66 3.97 -7.42
CA ILE A 91 -8.31 4.05 -6.86
C ILE A 91 -8.29 5.19 -5.83
N PRO A 92 -7.81 4.94 -4.59
CA PRO A 92 -7.65 6.00 -3.61
C PRO A 92 -6.73 7.10 -4.15
N ASN A 93 -7.15 8.35 -4.04
CA ASN A 93 -6.26 9.47 -4.29
C ASN A 93 -5.23 9.60 -3.15
N ILE A 94 -4.19 10.39 -3.40
CA ILE A 94 -3.34 10.91 -2.32
C ILE A 94 -4.23 11.75 -1.39
N GLY A 95 -4.17 11.48 -0.09
CA GLY A 95 -5.02 12.03 0.97
C GLY A 95 -6.24 11.18 1.33
N ASP A 96 -6.54 10.09 0.59
CA ASP A 96 -7.72 9.24 0.85
C ASP A 96 -7.46 8.16 1.95
N GLY A 97 -6.25 8.16 2.52
CA GLY A 97 -5.89 7.51 3.77
C GLY A 97 -5.14 6.17 3.64
N ILE A 98 -4.78 5.64 4.81
CA ILE A 98 -3.80 4.56 5.06
C ILE A 98 -2.38 4.97 4.65
N TRP A 99 -1.57 5.17 5.67
CA TRP A 99 -0.19 5.61 5.57
C TRP A 99 0.71 4.48 6.05
N PHE A 100 1.83 4.30 5.37
CA PHE A 100 2.82 3.29 5.68
C PHE A 100 4.15 3.97 6.02
N THR A 101 4.84 3.47 7.03
CA THR A 101 6.15 3.94 7.48
C THR A 101 7.02 2.76 7.92
N VAL A 102 8.30 2.99 8.16
CA VAL A 102 9.17 2.05 8.90
C VAL A 102 9.29 2.47 10.36
N LYS A 103 9.51 1.50 11.25
CA LYS A 103 9.70 1.80 12.67
C LYS A 103 11.13 2.29 12.92
N TYR A 104 11.26 3.50 13.46
CA TYR A 104 12.53 4.05 13.97
C TYR A 104 12.90 3.48 15.35
#